data_AF-A0A174RB92-F1
#
_entry.id   AF-A0A174RB92-F1
#
_cell.length_a   1.000
_cell.length_b   1.000
_cell.length_c   1.000
_cell.angle_alpha   90.00
_cell.angle_beta   90.00
_cell.angle_gamma   90.00
#
_symmetry.space_group_name_H-M   'P 1'
#
loop_
_entity.id
_entity.type
_entity.pdbx_description
1 polymer ?
#
loop_
_entity_poly.entity_id
_entity_poly.type
_entity_poly.pdbx_seq_one_letter_code
_entity_poly.pdbx_strand_id
1 'polypeptide(L)'
;MKQHLSHTPGPIGVFDSGYGGLTILNKIREALPEYDYIYLGDNARTPYGTRSFEIVYEFTLQAVNKLFEMGCHLVILACNTASAKALRSIQMNDLPGIDPERRVLGVIRPTVECIGDITQSRHIGVLATAGTIKSESYPLEIHKLFPDIQVNGIACPMWVPLVENNESQNEGADYFIRKYIDQLLSKDPEIDTMILGCTHYPILLPKIQKYTPKHIRIVAQGEYVAESLKDYLSRHPEMNAKCTQNGSCLFYTTEAEEKFVESASSFLNQQIDVKRISLE
;
A
#
# COMPACT_ATOMS: atom_id res chain seq x y z
N MET A 1 16.90 25.94 1.07
CA MET A 1 15.85 26.90 1.45
C MET A 1 14.68 26.09 1.95
N LYS A 2 14.09 26.39 3.11
CA LYS A 2 12.82 25.77 3.51
C LYS A 2 11.78 26.22 2.47
N GLN A 3 11.35 25.31 1.60
CA GLN A 3 10.23 25.58 0.71
C GLN A 3 9.03 25.96 1.58
N HIS A 4 8.41 27.10 1.29
CA HIS A 4 7.15 27.46 1.92
C HIS A 4 6.08 26.54 1.34
N LEU A 5 5.74 25.49 2.07
CA LEU A 5 4.62 24.62 1.74
C LEU A 5 3.31 25.38 1.93
N SER A 6 2.32 25.07 1.10
CA SER A 6 1.02 25.73 1.21
C SER A 6 0.33 25.39 2.53
N HIS A 7 -0.37 26.38 3.10
CA HIS A 7 -1.26 26.23 4.26
C HIS A 7 -2.74 26.22 3.86
N THR A 8 -3.08 26.46 2.58
CA THR A 8 -4.45 26.28 2.11
C THR A 8 -4.80 24.80 2.01
N PRO A 9 -6.03 24.40 2.36
CA PRO A 9 -6.48 23.01 2.19
C PRO A 9 -6.19 22.47 0.79
N GLY A 10 -5.84 21.19 0.72
CA GLY A 10 -5.50 20.52 -0.54
C GLY A 10 -5.97 19.07 -0.57
N PRO A 11 -5.69 18.34 -1.66
CA PRO A 11 -6.11 16.95 -1.82
C PRO A 11 -5.37 16.00 -0.86
N ILE A 12 -5.91 14.79 -0.68
CA ILE A 12 -5.20 13.69 -0.03
C ILE A 12 -4.24 13.06 -1.04
N GLY A 13 -2.95 13.06 -0.72
CA GLY A 13 -1.94 12.40 -1.53
C GLY A 13 -1.96 10.90 -1.30
N VAL A 14 -1.89 10.09 -2.36
CA VAL A 14 -1.77 8.64 -2.30
C VAL A 14 -0.56 8.24 -3.12
N PHE A 15 0.45 7.70 -2.45
CA PHE A 15 1.72 7.31 -3.05
C PHE A 15 1.86 5.79 -3.16
N ASP A 16 2.31 5.32 -4.32
CA ASP A 16 2.73 3.94 -4.53
C ASP A 16 4.00 3.87 -5.38
N SER A 17 4.75 2.77 -5.26
CA SER A 17 5.94 2.55 -6.09
C SER A 17 5.60 2.26 -7.56
N GLY A 18 4.33 2.01 -7.90
CA GLY A 18 3.91 1.74 -9.27
C GLY A 18 2.39 1.78 -9.41
N TYR A 19 1.83 0.70 -9.96
CA TYR A 19 0.40 0.60 -10.30
C TYR A 19 -0.48 0.04 -9.18
N GLY A 20 0.10 -0.83 -8.34
CA GLY A 20 -0.67 -1.62 -7.38
C GLY A 20 -1.50 -0.75 -6.43
N GLY A 21 -0.96 0.42 -6.05
CA GLY A 21 -1.64 1.36 -5.15
C GLY A 21 -2.98 1.87 -5.66
N LEU A 22 -3.27 1.75 -6.96
CA LEU A 22 -4.58 2.06 -7.52
C LEU A 22 -5.69 1.18 -6.91
N THR A 23 -5.38 -0.05 -6.49
CA THR A 23 -6.34 -0.92 -5.78
C THR A 23 -6.74 -0.35 -4.42
N ILE A 24 -5.79 0.24 -3.69
CA ILE A 24 -6.02 0.91 -2.41
C ILE A 24 -6.78 2.22 -2.63
N LEU A 25 -6.34 3.03 -3.60
CA LEU A 25 -7.03 4.28 -3.95
C LEU A 25 -8.48 4.03 -4.35
N ASN A 26 -8.76 2.98 -5.14
CA ASN A 26 -10.12 2.66 -5.55
C ASN A 26 -11.02 2.40 -4.32
N LYS A 27 -10.55 1.61 -3.35
CA LYS A 27 -11.31 1.36 -2.11
C LYS A 27 -11.46 2.60 -1.23
N ILE A 28 -10.43 3.45 -1.15
CA ILE A 28 -10.53 4.75 -0.46
C ILE A 28 -11.61 5.61 -1.11
N ARG A 29 -11.63 5.73 -2.44
CA ARG A 29 -12.61 6.54 -3.18
C ARG A 29 -14.03 5.98 -3.11
N GLU A 30 -14.20 4.66 -3.02
CA GLU A 30 -15.51 4.04 -2.76
C GLU A 30 -16.07 4.43 -1.39
N ALA A 31 -15.22 4.49 -0.35
CA ALA A 31 -15.65 4.80 1.01
C ALA A 31 -15.72 6.31 1.32
N LEU A 32 -14.91 7.12 0.63
CA LEU A 32 -14.71 8.55 0.84
C LEU A 32 -14.75 9.31 -0.50
N PRO A 33 -15.86 9.24 -1.27
CA PRO A 33 -15.97 9.81 -2.61
C PRO A 33 -15.96 11.34 -2.65
N GLU A 34 -16.22 12.01 -1.53
CA GLU A 34 -16.29 13.46 -1.42
C GLU A 34 -14.92 14.13 -1.48
N TYR A 35 -13.84 13.45 -1.08
CA TYR A 35 -12.50 14.03 -0.99
C TYR A 35 -11.83 14.15 -2.36
N ASP A 36 -10.94 15.15 -2.48
CA ASP A 36 -10.02 15.25 -3.60
C ASP A 36 -8.77 14.40 -3.37
N TYR A 37 -8.26 13.77 -4.42
CA TYR A 37 -7.09 12.90 -4.37
C TYR A 37 -6.02 13.28 -5.40
N ILE A 38 -4.76 13.10 -5.01
CA ILE A 38 -3.63 13.03 -5.94
C ILE A 38 -3.00 11.65 -5.81
N TYR A 39 -3.03 10.86 -6.87
CA TYR A 39 -2.26 9.64 -6.97
C TYR A 39 -0.88 9.94 -7.57
N LEU A 40 0.18 9.43 -6.95
CA LEU A 40 1.53 9.48 -7.48
C LEU A 40 2.13 8.07 -7.51
N GLY A 41 2.35 7.55 -8.72
CA GLY A 41 3.06 6.30 -8.96
C GLY A 41 4.52 6.54 -9.33
N ASP A 42 5.46 5.98 -8.58
CA ASP A 42 6.90 6.08 -8.91
C ASP A 42 7.38 4.96 -9.85
N ASN A 43 6.68 4.83 -10.97
CA ASN A 43 6.85 3.74 -11.92
C ASN A 43 8.25 3.67 -12.54
N ALA A 44 8.94 4.80 -12.73
CA ALA A 44 10.30 4.80 -13.30
C ALA A 44 11.34 4.12 -12.39
N ARG A 45 11.05 3.93 -11.10
CA ARG A 45 11.97 3.36 -10.10
C ARG A 45 11.43 2.07 -9.46
N THR A 46 10.32 1.55 -9.96
CA THR A 46 9.75 0.24 -9.59
C THR A 46 10.71 -0.92 -9.98
N PRO A 47 10.68 -2.08 -9.30
CA PRO A 47 9.98 -2.40 -8.06
C PRO A 47 10.79 -2.02 -6.81
N TYR A 48 10.10 -1.52 -5.78
CA TYR A 48 10.72 -1.24 -4.48
C TYR A 48 11.02 -2.52 -3.69
N GLY A 49 10.28 -3.59 -3.94
CA GLY A 49 10.34 -4.85 -3.17
C GLY A 49 11.73 -5.48 -3.10
N THR A 50 12.60 -5.25 -4.09
CA THR A 50 13.95 -5.80 -4.16
C THR A 50 15.05 -4.82 -3.74
N ARG A 51 14.70 -3.56 -3.47
CA ARG A 51 15.65 -2.49 -3.13
C ARG A 51 16.04 -2.52 -1.65
N SER A 52 17.16 -1.88 -1.32
CA SER A 52 17.63 -1.73 0.06
C SER A 52 16.70 -0.82 0.87
N PHE A 53 16.91 -0.74 2.18
CA PHE A 53 16.10 0.12 3.05
C PHE A 53 16.33 1.60 2.73
N GLU A 54 17.59 1.98 2.55
CA GLU A 54 18.05 3.34 2.31
C GLU A 54 17.46 3.90 1.02
N ILE A 55 17.51 3.12 -0.07
CA ILE A 55 16.96 3.52 -1.36
C ILE A 55 15.43 3.66 -1.31
N VAL A 56 14.73 2.74 -0.66
CA VAL A 56 13.27 2.85 -0.50
C VAL A 56 12.90 4.07 0.33
N TYR A 57 13.64 4.34 1.41
CA TYR A 57 13.46 5.53 2.24
C TYR A 57 13.65 6.81 1.42
N GLU A 58 14.77 6.93 0.69
CA GLU A 58 15.07 8.11 -0.13
C GLU A 58 13.98 8.37 -1.17
N PHE A 59 13.62 7.36 -1.96
CA PHE A 59 12.62 7.53 -3.02
C PHE A 59 11.23 7.86 -2.44
N THR A 60 10.86 7.23 -1.32
CA THR A 60 9.58 7.52 -0.64
C THR A 60 9.57 8.95 -0.09
N LEU A 61 10.66 9.40 0.52
CA LEU A 61 10.76 10.77 1.05
C LEU A 61 10.67 11.81 -0.07
N GLN A 62 11.32 11.60 -1.21
CA GLN A 62 11.20 12.47 -2.38
C GLN A 62 9.74 12.55 -2.88
N ALA A 63 9.04 11.41 -2.95
CA ALA A 63 7.64 11.39 -3.37
C ALA A 63 6.71 12.07 -2.35
N VAL A 64 6.93 11.88 -1.05
CA VAL A 64 6.18 12.55 0.02
C VAL A 64 6.39 14.06 -0.06
N ASN A 65 7.63 14.52 -0.20
CA ASN A 65 7.94 15.95 -0.37
C ASN A 65 7.26 16.51 -1.62
N LYS A 66 7.26 15.77 -2.73
CA LYS A 66 6.57 16.21 -3.95
C LYS A 66 5.06 16.36 -3.75
N LEU A 67 4.40 15.38 -3.13
CA LEU A 67 2.98 15.49 -2.80
C LEU A 67 2.71 16.67 -1.87
N PHE A 68 3.63 16.95 -0.96
CA PHE A 68 3.53 18.11 -0.10
C PHE A 68 3.64 19.45 -0.83
N GLU A 69 4.60 19.58 -1.75
CA GLU A 69 4.71 20.72 -2.68
C GLU A 69 3.44 20.90 -3.52
N MET A 70 2.78 19.80 -3.88
CA MET A 70 1.51 19.80 -4.62
C MET A 70 0.30 20.11 -3.74
N GLY A 71 0.50 20.47 -2.47
CA GLY A 71 -0.55 20.93 -1.55
C GLY A 71 -1.15 19.86 -0.63
N CYS A 72 -0.69 18.61 -0.68
CA CYS A 72 -1.27 17.53 0.13
C CYS A 72 -0.88 17.66 1.61
N HIS A 73 -1.82 17.92 2.51
CA HIS A 73 -1.53 17.95 3.95
C HIS A 73 -1.43 16.56 4.58
N LEU A 74 -2.12 15.60 3.96
CA LEU A 74 -2.15 14.20 4.32
C LEU A 74 -1.66 13.36 3.13
N VAL A 75 -0.71 12.47 3.38
CA VAL A 75 -0.21 11.50 2.40
C VAL A 75 -0.41 10.08 2.91
N ILE A 76 -0.94 9.20 2.06
CA ILE A 76 -1.12 7.77 2.32
C ILE A 76 -0.09 7.00 1.49
N LEU A 77 0.81 6.27 2.16
CA LEU A 77 1.74 5.35 1.51
C LEU A 77 1.01 4.03 1.19
N ALA A 78 0.36 3.96 0.04
CA ALA A 78 -0.34 2.76 -0.43
C ALA A 78 0.62 1.56 -0.61
N CYS A 79 1.86 1.80 -1.02
CA CYS A 79 2.84 0.72 -1.19
C CYS A 79 3.23 0.11 0.17
N ASN A 80 3.00 -1.21 0.32
CA ASN A 80 3.40 -1.94 1.53
C ASN A 80 4.91 -1.86 1.78
N THR A 81 5.72 -1.92 0.73
CA THR A 81 7.19 -1.87 0.88
C THR A 81 7.63 -0.49 1.38
N ALA A 82 7.01 0.60 0.87
CA ALA A 82 7.26 1.95 1.34
C ALA A 82 6.76 2.15 2.78
N SER A 83 5.55 1.68 3.09
CA SER A 83 5.00 1.69 4.45
C SER A 83 5.90 0.94 5.45
N ALA A 84 6.41 -0.23 5.07
CA ALA A 84 7.25 -1.07 5.90
C ALA A 84 8.64 -0.47 6.17
N LYS A 85 9.27 0.12 5.13
CA LYS A 85 10.67 0.54 5.21
C LYS A 85 10.84 2.03 5.49
N ALA A 86 9.95 2.90 5.03
CA ALA A 86 10.18 4.35 5.07
C ALA A 86 9.33 5.07 6.11
N LEU A 87 8.08 4.63 6.34
CA LEU A 87 7.07 5.42 7.06
C LEU A 87 7.54 5.90 8.43
N ARG A 88 8.04 4.99 9.28
CA ARG A 88 8.45 5.33 10.65
C ARG A 88 9.61 6.34 10.66
N SER A 89 10.60 6.14 9.79
CA SER A 89 11.74 7.05 9.65
C SER A 89 11.27 8.44 9.21
N ILE A 90 10.39 8.51 8.20
CA ILE A 90 9.81 9.77 7.71
C ILE A 90 9.05 10.49 8.83
N GLN A 91 8.20 9.76 9.57
CA GLN A 91 7.41 10.34 10.67
C GLN A 91 8.28 10.87 11.80
N MET A 92 9.35 10.17 12.16
CA MET A 92 10.19 10.52 13.32
C MET A 92 11.27 11.54 12.99
N ASN A 93 11.93 11.41 11.85
CA ASN A 93 13.15 12.14 11.52
C ASN A 93 12.90 13.34 10.61
N ASP A 94 11.90 13.25 9.72
CA ASP A 94 11.73 14.22 8.64
C ASP A 94 10.54 15.16 8.88
N LEU A 95 9.35 14.62 9.18
CA LEU A 95 8.12 15.42 9.32
C LEU A 95 8.23 16.57 10.32
N PRO A 96 8.84 16.43 11.52
CA PRO A 96 8.99 17.55 12.44
C PRO A 96 9.82 18.72 11.87
N GLY A 97 10.77 18.42 10.98
CA GLY A 97 11.63 19.41 10.33
C GLY A 97 11.01 20.00 9.06
N ILE A 98 10.19 19.23 8.34
CA ILE A 98 9.46 19.64 7.14
C ILE A 98 8.29 20.53 7.51
N ASP A 99 7.30 19.98 8.22
CA ASP A 99 6.09 20.66 8.65
C ASP A 99 5.37 19.80 9.73
N PRO A 100 5.32 20.24 11.00
CA PRO A 100 4.73 19.46 12.08
C PRO A 100 3.21 19.30 11.96
N GLU A 101 2.55 20.04 11.07
CA GLU A 101 1.12 19.90 10.82
C GLU A 101 0.79 18.86 9.74
N ARG A 102 1.77 18.42 8.96
CA ARG A 102 1.57 17.41 7.91
C ARG A 102 1.60 15.99 8.47
N ARG A 103 0.92 15.09 7.78
CA ARG A 103 0.82 13.69 8.20
C ARG A 103 1.09 12.76 7.03
N VAL A 104 1.79 11.68 7.34
CA VAL A 104 2.00 10.55 6.43
C VAL A 104 1.49 9.31 7.16
N LEU A 105 0.58 8.57 6.54
CA LEU A 105 0.02 7.32 7.04
C LEU A 105 0.41 6.17 6.11
N GLY A 106 0.30 4.93 6.59
CA GLY A 106 0.59 3.74 5.80
C GLY A 106 -0.49 2.67 5.92
N VAL A 107 -0.36 1.63 5.12
CA VAL A 107 -1.41 0.61 4.92
C VAL A 107 -1.28 -0.63 5.79
N ILE A 108 -0.15 -0.82 6.47
CA ILE A 108 0.08 -2.01 7.31
C ILE A 108 -0.80 -1.97 8.56
N ARG A 109 -0.75 -0.86 9.30
CA ARG A 109 -1.43 -0.71 10.59
C ARG A 109 -2.96 -0.89 10.51
N PRO A 110 -3.68 -0.32 9.52
CA PRO A 110 -5.11 -0.58 9.34
C PRO A 110 -5.48 -2.07 9.27
N THR A 111 -4.64 -2.88 8.61
CA THR A 111 -4.88 -4.34 8.52
C THR A 111 -4.55 -5.05 9.82
N VAL A 112 -3.50 -4.60 10.51
CA VAL A 112 -3.06 -5.16 11.80
C VAL A 112 -4.10 -4.92 12.90
N GLU A 113 -4.72 -3.74 12.95
CA GLU A 113 -5.67 -3.39 14.02
C GLU A 113 -6.91 -4.31 14.04
N CYS A 114 -7.32 -4.83 12.88
CA CYS A 114 -8.48 -5.73 12.79
C CYS A 114 -8.11 -7.22 12.89
N ILE A 115 -6.82 -7.56 12.88
CA ILE A 115 -6.41 -8.95 12.64
C ILE A 115 -6.73 -9.88 13.80
N GLY A 116 -6.69 -9.37 15.04
CA GLY A 116 -6.97 -10.16 16.24
C GLY A 116 -8.40 -10.67 16.33
N ASP A 117 -9.35 -9.99 15.69
CA ASP A 117 -10.76 -10.40 15.61
C ASP A 117 -11.02 -11.36 14.44
N ILE A 118 -10.08 -11.46 13.50
CA ILE A 118 -10.21 -12.26 12.28
C ILE A 118 -9.69 -13.69 12.51
N THR A 119 -8.52 -13.83 13.14
CA THR A 119 -7.92 -15.15 13.42
C THR A 119 -8.56 -15.81 14.63
N GLN A 120 -8.81 -17.10 14.53
CA GLN A 120 -9.27 -17.95 15.62
C GLN A 120 -8.12 -18.78 16.21
N SER A 121 -7.23 -19.29 15.36
CA SER A 121 -6.07 -20.06 15.79
C SER A 121 -4.98 -19.20 16.42
N ARG A 122 -4.98 -17.90 16.13
CA ARG A 122 -3.91 -16.94 16.45
C ARG A 122 -2.62 -17.18 15.64
N HIS A 123 -2.71 -17.93 14.54
CA HIS A 123 -1.62 -18.15 13.60
C HIS A 123 -1.94 -17.48 12.28
N ILE A 124 -1.04 -16.60 11.85
CA ILE A 124 -1.26 -15.72 10.71
C ILE A 124 -0.13 -15.85 9.71
N GLY A 125 -0.51 -16.06 8.46
CA GLY A 125 0.38 -16.01 7.32
C GLY A 125 0.44 -14.62 6.69
N VAL A 126 1.63 -14.20 6.26
CA VAL A 126 1.82 -12.97 5.48
C VAL A 126 2.51 -13.31 4.16
N LEU A 127 1.84 -13.01 3.06
CA LEU A 127 2.41 -13.08 1.72
C LEU A 127 2.70 -11.65 1.25
N ALA A 128 3.96 -11.34 0.97
CA ALA A 128 4.35 -9.98 0.57
C ALA A 128 5.62 -9.96 -0.30
N THR A 129 6.08 -8.77 -0.67
CA THR A 129 7.38 -8.61 -1.34
C THR A 129 8.52 -9.00 -0.40
N ALA A 130 9.69 -9.34 -0.96
CA ALA A 130 10.89 -9.64 -0.16
C ALA A 130 11.26 -8.48 0.78
N GLY A 131 11.11 -7.24 0.32
CA GLY A 131 11.34 -6.04 1.12
C GLY A 131 10.39 -5.92 2.31
N THR A 132 9.10 -6.18 2.12
CA THR A 132 8.11 -6.16 3.21
C THR A 132 8.40 -7.26 4.23
N ILE A 133 8.63 -8.50 3.79
CA ILE A 133 8.93 -9.62 4.70
C ILE A 133 10.20 -9.34 5.51
N LYS A 134 11.30 -8.96 4.85
CA LYS A 134 12.59 -8.68 5.50
C LYS A 134 12.53 -7.51 6.50
N SER A 135 11.55 -6.61 6.37
CA SER A 135 11.40 -5.48 7.30
C SER A 135 10.90 -5.88 8.68
N GLU A 136 10.30 -7.08 8.81
CA GLU A 136 9.62 -7.53 10.03
C GLU A 136 8.49 -6.60 10.51
N SER A 137 7.99 -5.70 9.65
CA SER A 137 6.97 -4.71 10.04
C SER A 137 5.65 -5.36 10.44
N TYR A 138 5.20 -6.41 9.73
CA TYR A 138 3.97 -7.11 10.09
C TYR A 138 4.07 -7.78 11.47
N PRO A 139 5.05 -8.66 11.73
CA PRO A 139 5.27 -9.18 13.07
C PRO A 139 5.39 -8.07 14.12
N LEU A 140 6.21 -7.05 13.87
CA LEU A 140 6.43 -5.98 14.84
C LEU A 140 5.16 -5.20 15.18
N GLU A 141 4.34 -4.83 14.19
CA GLU A 141 3.08 -4.11 14.45
C GLU A 141 2.01 -5.03 15.06
N ILE A 142 1.92 -6.29 14.64
CA ILE A 142 0.95 -7.26 15.20
C ILE A 142 1.24 -7.51 16.68
N HIS A 143 2.48 -7.82 17.05
CA HIS A 143 2.83 -8.14 18.43
C HIS A 143 2.68 -6.96 19.41
N LYS A 144 2.64 -5.71 18.92
CA LYS A 144 2.32 -4.55 19.78
C LYS A 144 0.89 -4.57 20.29
N LEU A 145 -0.04 -5.08 19.49
CA LEU A 145 -1.48 -5.13 19.82
C LEU A 145 -1.88 -6.52 20.34
N PHE A 146 -1.28 -7.57 19.77
CA PHE A 146 -1.60 -8.97 20.03
C PHE A 146 -0.30 -9.76 20.23
N PRO A 147 0.30 -9.68 21.43
CA PRO A 147 1.59 -10.32 21.72
C PRO A 147 1.60 -11.85 21.58
N ASP A 148 0.42 -12.46 21.55
CA ASP A 148 0.19 -13.91 21.50
C ASP A 148 -0.08 -14.44 20.09
N ILE A 149 -0.18 -13.58 19.08
CA ILE A 149 -0.37 -14.01 17.69
C ILE A 149 0.97 -14.43 17.07
N GLN A 150 1.03 -15.65 16.54
CA GLN A 150 2.16 -16.14 15.76
C GLN A 150 2.05 -15.65 14.31
N VAL A 151 3.13 -15.06 13.79
CA VAL A 151 3.18 -14.50 12.43
C VAL A 151 4.27 -15.16 11.60
N ASN A 152 3.89 -15.76 10.47
CA ASN A 152 4.80 -16.41 9.54
C ASN A 152 4.75 -15.73 8.16
N GLY A 153 5.92 -15.29 7.67
CA GLY A 153 6.05 -14.58 6.41
C GLY A 153 6.65 -15.43 5.28
N ILE A 154 6.11 -15.28 4.06
CA ILE A 154 6.72 -15.76 2.82
C ILE A 154 6.80 -14.61 1.81
N ALA A 155 7.99 -14.46 1.21
CA ALA A 155 8.20 -13.51 0.12
C ALA A 155 7.74 -14.14 -1.21
N CYS A 156 6.93 -13.42 -1.97
CA CYS A 156 6.38 -13.86 -3.25
C CYS A 156 6.93 -13.01 -4.42
N PRO A 157 8.24 -13.11 -4.75
CA PRO A 157 8.89 -12.21 -5.70
C PRO A 157 8.31 -12.27 -7.12
N MET A 158 7.69 -13.38 -7.51
CA MET A 158 7.13 -13.55 -8.85
C MET A 158 5.70 -12.99 -9.00
N TRP A 159 4.98 -12.73 -7.91
CA TRP A 159 3.57 -12.32 -8.01
C TRP A 159 3.39 -10.92 -8.60
N VAL A 160 4.27 -9.97 -8.29
CA VAL A 160 4.24 -8.63 -8.90
C VAL A 160 4.54 -8.70 -10.41
N PRO A 161 5.64 -9.33 -10.87
CA PRO A 161 5.89 -9.53 -12.30
C PRO A 161 4.75 -10.22 -13.04
N LEU A 162 4.12 -11.24 -12.46
CA LEU A 162 2.99 -11.93 -13.09
C LEU A 162 1.79 -10.98 -13.32
N VAL A 163 1.51 -10.08 -12.38
CA VAL A 163 0.44 -9.09 -12.53
C VAL A 163 0.82 -8.05 -13.58
N GLU A 164 2.01 -7.45 -13.49
CA GLU A 164 2.42 -6.35 -14.37
C GLU A 164 2.69 -6.78 -15.82
N ASN A 165 2.98 -8.05 -16.08
CA ASN A 165 3.16 -8.59 -17.43
C ASN A 165 1.89 -9.25 -18.00
N ASN A 166 0.71 -9.02 -17.39
CA ASN A 166 -0.56 -9.61 -17.83
C ASN A 166 -0.59 -11.16 -17.83
N GLU A 167 0.28 -11.80 -17.06
CA GLU A 167 0.38 -13.25 -16.90
C GLU A 167 -0.50 -13.77 -15.74
N SER A 168 -1.21 -12.88 -15.05
CA SER A 168 -1.97 -13.18 -13.83
C SER A 168 -3.03 -14.26 -14.00
N GLN A 169 -3.58 -14.44 -15.21
CA GLN A 169 -4.61 -15.44 -15.52
C GLN A 169 -4.04 -16.74 -16.11
N ASN A 170 -2.78 -16.75 -16.53
CA ASN A 170 -2.17 -17.86 -17.25
C ASN A 170 -1.77 -19.01 -16.31
N GLU A 171 -1.55 -20.20 -16.87
CA GLU A 171 -1.18 -21.41 -16.10
C GLU A 171 0.17 -21.25 -15.38
N GLY A 172 1.09 -20.43 -15.91
CA GLY A 172 2.36 -20.11 -15.26
C GLY A 172 2.19 -19.46 -13.88
N ALA A 173 1.14 -18.65 -13.69
CA ALA A 173 0.83 -18.05 -12.40
C ALA A 173 0.43 -19.10 -11.34
N ASP A 174 -0.26 -20.17 -11.75
CA ASP A 174 -0.74 -21.22 -10.85
C ASP A 174 0.43 -21.90 -10.12
N TYR A 175 1.54 -22.15 -10.82
CA TYR A 175 2.73 -22.75 -10.22
C TYR A 175 3.29 -21.88 -9.09
N PHE A 176 3.54 -20.59 -9.35
CA PHE A 176 4.13 -19.69 -8.34
C PHE A 176 3.16 -19.39 -7.20
N ILE A 177 1.86 -19.34 -7.46
CA ILE A 177 0.85 -19.16 -6.41
C ILE A 177 0.85 -20.35 -5.45
N ARG A 178 0.74 -21.57 -5.99
CA ARG A 178 0.79 -22.80 -5.18
C ARG A 178 2.09 -22.90 -4.40
N LYS A 179 3.23 -22.70 -5.07
CA LYS A 179 4.55 -22.78 -4.44
C LYS A 179 4.65 -21.94 -3.18
N TYR A 180 4.22 -20.68 -3.21
CA TYR A 180 4.36 -19.80 -2.04
C TYR A 180 3.31 -20.06 -0.96
N ILE A 181 2.09 -20.45 -1.33
CA ILE A 181 1.07 -20.88 -0.36
C ILE A 181 1.54 -22.16 0.35
N ASP A 182 1.99 -23.16 -0.39
CA ASP A 182 2.46 -24.43 0.17
C ASP A 182 3.68 -24.21 1.09
N GLN A 183 4.61 -23.32 0.71
CA GLN A 183 5.74 -22.94 1.56
C GLN A 183 5.30 -22.26 2.86
N LEU A 184 4.27 -21.42 2.81
CA LEU A 184 3.74 -20.73 3.98
C LEU A 184 3.08 -21.73 4.95
N LEU A 185 2.20 -22.58 4.43
CA LEU A 185 1.47 -23.57 5.23
C LEU A 185 2.37 -24.71 5.73
N SER A 186 3.48 -25.00 5.03
CA SER A 186 4.48 -25.96 5.51
C SER A 186 5.29 -25.41 6.69
N LYS A 187 5.46 -24.08 6.79
CA LYS A 187 6.11 -23.46 7.96
C LYS A 187 5.22 -23.50 9.20
N ASP A 188 3.92 -23.35 8.99
CA ASP A 188 2.94 -23.26 10.07
C ASP A 188 1.58 -23.78 9.58
N PRO A 189 1.23 -25.04 9.92
CA PRO A 189 -0.02 -25.66 9.51
C PRO A 189 -1.23 -25.15 10.30
N GLU A 190 -1.04 -24.35 11.36
CA GLU A 190 -2.13 -23.81 12.18
C GLU A 190 -2.65 -22.47 11.64
N ILE A 191 -2.02 -21.92 10.59
CA ILE A 191 -2.47 -20.68 9.93
C ILE A 191 -3.92 -20.81 9.50
N ASP A 192 -4.77 -19.92 10.04
CA ASP A 192 -6.17 -19.80 9.63
C ASP A 192 -6.47 -18.46 8.93
N THR A 193 -5.49 -17.55 8.89
CA THR A 193 -5.65 -16.21 8.33
C THR A 193 -4.42 -15.84 7.53
N MET A 194 -4.61 -15.35 6.31
CA MET A 194 -3.53 -14.96 5.39
C MET A 194 -3.68 -13.51 4.92
N ILE A 195 -2.72 -12.67 5.26
CA ILE A 195 -2.65 -11.27 4.81
C ILE A 195 -1.97 -11.18 3.45
N LEU A 196 -2.63 -10.51 2.51
CA LEU A 196 -2.05 -10.09 1.23
C LEU A 196 -1.31 -8.76 1.40
N GLY A 197 -0.05 -8.81 1.83
CA GLY A 197 0.78 -7.64 2.15
C GLY A 197 1.44 -6.96 0.96
N CYS A 198 0.74 -6.90 -0.18
CA CYS A 198 1.19 -6.21 -1.39
C CYS A 198 -0.03 -5.73 -2.19
N THR A 199 0.07 -4.53 -2.75
CA THR A 199 -1.02 -3.86 -3.45
C THR A 199 -1.40 -4.53 -4.78
N HIS A 200 -0.53 -5.36 -5.36
CA HIS A 200 -0.84 -6.13 -6.57
C HIS A 200 -1.65 -7.41 -6.31
N TYR A 201 -1.57 -7.97 -5.09
CA TYR A 201 -2.07 -9.31 -4.82
C TYR A 201 -3.60 -9.47 -4.87
N PRO A 202 -4.43 -8.42 -4.64
CA PRO A 202 -5.86 -8.51 -4.91
C PRO A 202 -6.21 -8.93 -6.34
N ILE A 203 -5.36 -8.61 -7.34
CA ILE A 203 -5.58 -9.04 -8.74
C ILE A 203 -5.44 -10.56 -8.90
N LEU A 204 -4.62 -11.20 -8.06
CA LEU A 204 -4.43 -12.65 -8.03
C LEU A 204 -5.46 -13.38 -7.15
N LEU A 205 -6.36 -12.65 -6.49
CA LEU A 205 -7.26 -13.19 -5.46
C LEU A 205 -8.05 -14.42 -5.94
N PRO A 206 -8.64 -14.47 -7.15
CA PRO A 206 -9.35 -15.66 -7.62
C PRO A 206 -8.48 -16.93 -7.64
N LYS A 207 -7.20 -16.81 -8.05
CA LYS A 207 -6.26 -17.93 -8.05
C LYS A 207 -5.74 -18.23 -6.65
N ILE A 208 -5.46 -17.21 -5.84
CA ILE A 208 -5.05 -17.41 -4.43
C ILE A 208 -6.14 -18.19 -3.69
N GLN A 209 -7.41 -17.81 -3.83
CA GLN A 209 -8.55 -18.53 -3.24
C GLN A 209 -8.67 -19.97 -3.74
N LYS A 210 -8.41 -20.22 -5.03
CA LYS A 210 -8.44 -21.58 -5.60
C LYS A 210 -7.42 -22.51 -4.94
N TYR A 211 -6.24 -22.00 -4.57
CA TYR A 211 -5.14 -22.80 -4.02
C TYR A 211 -5.00 -22.72 -2.49
N THR A 212 -5.70 -21.80 -1.84
CA THR A 212 -5.74 -21.68 -0.39
C THR A 212 -6.81 -22.63 0.17
N PRO A 213 -6.51 -23.44 1.21
CA PRO A 213 -7.51 -24.25 1.88
C PRO A 213 -8.71 -23.42 2.36
N LYS A 214 -9.94 -23.93 2.19
CA LYS A 214 -11.18 -23.18 2.44
C LYS A 214 -11.37 -22.66 3.87
N HIS A 215 -10.71 -23.26 4.85
CA HIS A 215 -10.79 -22.82 6.25
C HIS A 215 -9.92 -21.57 6.52
N ILE A 216 -8.99 -21.25 5.62
CA ILE A 216 -8.09 -20.11 5.78
C ILE A 216 -8.74 -18.85 5.19
N ARG A 217 -8.87 -17.83 6.02
CA ARG A 217 -9.42 -16.53 5.64
C ARG A 217 -8.33 -15.67 4.99
N ILE A 218 -8.57 -15.25 3.75
CA ILE A 218 -7.69 -14.32 3.03
C ILE A 218 -8.09 -12.88 3.33
N VAL A 219 -7.12 -12.06 3.71
CA VAL A 219 -7.30 -10.65 4.08
C VAL A 219 -6.61 -9.77 3.03
N ALA A 220 -7.42 -9.12 2.19
CA ALA A 220 -6.98 -8.04 1.31
C ALA A 220 -7.15 -6.69 2.03
N GLN A 221 -6.26 -5.73 1.77
CA GLN A 221 -6.11 -4.54 2.63
C GLN A 221 -7.05 -3.37 2.32
N GLY A 222 -7.52 -3.25 1.07
CA GLY A 222 -8.12 -2.00 0.57
C GLY A 222 -9.29 -1.48 1.40
N GLU A 223 -10.22 -2.37 1.81
CA GLU A 223 -11.38 -1.99 2.63
C GLU A 223 -10.97 -1.56 4.05
N TYR A 224 -10.04 -2.28 4.69
CA TYR A 224 -9.52 -1.92 6.01
C TYR A 224 -8.79 -0.57 6.00
N VAL A 225 -8.00 -0.30 4.95
CA VAL A 225 -7.32 0.98 4.78
C VAL A 225 -8.32 2.12 4.61
N ALA A 226 -9.36 1.92 3.80
CA ALA A 226 -10.39 2.93 3.54
C ALA A 226 -11.18 3.28 4.80
N GLU A 227 -11.67 2.27 5.54
CA GLU A 227 -12.40 2.48 6.80
C GLU A 227 -11.51 3.11 7.89
N SER A 228 -10.23 2.69 7.97
CA SER A 228 -9.28 3.29 8.92
C SER A 228 -8.98 4.76 8.59
N LEU A 229 -8.88 5.12 7.31
CA LEU A 229 -8.72 6.53 6.90
C LEU A 229 -9.95 7.36 7.25
N LYS A 230 -11.15 6.82 7.02
CA LYS A 230 -12.41 7.47 7.39
C LYS A 230 -12.49 7.73 8.89
N ASP A 231 -12.20 6.72 9.71
CA ASP A 231 -12.14 6.86 11.16
C ASP A 231 -11.05 7.86 11.60
N TYR A 232 -9.88 7.82 10.97
CA TYR A 232 -8.80 8.78 11.23
C TYR A 232 -9.25 10.23 10.99
N LEU A 233 -9.88 10.53 9.86
CA LEU A 233 -10.36 11.88 9.53
C LEU A 233 -11.48 12.33 10.47
N SER A 234 -12.35 11.41 10.90
CA SER A 234 -13.38 11.70 11.90
C SER A 234 -12.79 12.07 13.26
N ARG A 235 -11.74 11.38 13.70
CA ARG A 235 -11.05 11.65 14.98
C ARG A 235 -10.12 12.86 14.94
N HIS A 236 -9.76 13.34 13.74
CA HIS A 236 -8.85 14.47 13.54
C HIS A 236 -9.52 15.56 12.68
N PRO A 237 -10.51 16.28 13.23
CA PRO A 237 -11.23 17.32 12.49
C PRO A 237 -10.32 18.44 11.97
N GLU A 238 -9.19 18.69 12.63
CA GLU A 238 -8.16 19.64 12.21
C GLU A 238 -7.43 19.20 10.93
N MET A 239 -7.23 17.89 10.73
CA MET A 239 -6.68 17.36 9.49
C MET A 239 -7.75 17.29 8.40
N ASN A 240 -8.97 16.89 8.76
CA ASN A 240 -10.09 16.87 7.85
C ASN A 240 -10.34 18.25 7.21
N ALA A 241 -10.29 19.33 7.99
CA ALA A 241 -10.43 20.70 7.49
C ALA A 241 -9.32 21.13 6.51
N LYS A 242 -8.19 20.42 6.45
CA LYS A 242 -7.09 20.65 5.51
C LYS A 242 -7.20 19.80 4.23
N CYS A 243 -8.20 18.94 4.14
CA CYS A 243 -8.48 18.13 2.96
C CYS A 243 -9.65 18.71 2.15
N THR A 244 -9.44 18.97 0.86
CA THR A 244 -10.51 19.48 -0.01
C THR A 244 -11.50 18.38 -0.39
N GLN A 245 -12.76 18.77 -0.62
CA GLN A 245 -13.87 17.84 -0.83
C GLN A 245 -14.70 18.18 -2.08
N ASN A 246 -14.07 18.13 -3.26
CA ASN A 246 -14.77 18.31 -4.54
C ASN A 246 -14.94 17.00 -5.34
N GLY A 247 -14.53 15.86 -4.77
CA GLY A 247 -14.61 14.53 -5.39
C GLY A 247 -13.69 14.31 -6.60
N SER A 248 -12.68 15.14 -6.78
CA SER A 248 -11.75 15.06 -7.91
C SER A 248 -10.59 14.09 -7.64
N CYS A 249 -9.97 13.58 -8.72
CA CYS A 249 -8.80 12.71 -8.59
C CYS A 249 -7.84 13.00 -9.74
N LEU A 250 -6.61 13.39 -9.42
CA LEU A 250 -5.53 13.61 -10.37
C LEU A 250 -4.51 12.47 -10.29
N PHE A 251 -3.98 12.04 -11.44
CA PHE A 251 -3.00 10.96 -11.51
C PHE A 251 -1.67 11.48 -12.03
N TYR A 252 -0.59 11.09 -11.36
CA TYR A 252 0.77 11.41 -11.74
C TYR A 252 1.63 10.16 -11.74
N THR A 253 2.61 10.14 -12.63
CA THR A 253 3.61 9.07 -12.72
C THR A 253 5.00 9.62 -12.99
N THR A 254 6.05 8.88 -12.60
CA THR A 254 7.42 9.19 -13.02
C THR A 254 7.82 8.57 -14.36
N GLU A 255 7.00 7.66 -14.90
CA GLU A 255 7.19 7.02 -16.22
C GLU A 255 6.49 7.81 -17.35
N ALA A 256 6.63 7.35 -18.59
CA ALA A 256 5.83 7.81 -19.72
C ALA A 256 4.33 7.59 -19.48
N GLU A 257 3.54 8.63 -19.78
CA GLU A 257 2.08 8.67 -19.57
C GLU A 257 1.36 7.52 -20.28
N GLU A 258 1.69 7.28 -21.56
CA GLU A 258 1.10 6.22 -22.38
C GLU A 258 1.28 4.83 -21.77
N LYS A 259 2.50 4.51 -21.31
CA LYS A 259 2.79 3.22 -20.65
C LYS A 259 2.01 3.08 -19.34
N PHE A 260 1.84 4.18 -18.62
CA PHE A 260 1.10 4.16 -17.37
C PHE A 260 -0.38 3.87 -17.63
N VAL A 261 -1.00 4.55 -18.59
CA VAL A 261 -2.41 4.33 -18.97
C VAL A 261 -2.64 2.90 -19.42
N GLU A 262 -1.77 2.33 -20.26
CA GLU A 262 -1.87 0.95 -20.72
C GLU A 262 -1.86 -0.03 -19.54
N SER A 263 -0.90 0.11 -18.62
CA SER A 263 -0.75 -0.80 -17.49
C SER A 263 -1.82 -0.60 -16.41
N ALA A 264 -2.24 0.65 -16.15
CA ALA A 264 -3.24 1.00 -15.15
C ALA A 264 -4.63 0.44 -15.47
N SER A 265 -4.93 0.17 -16.75
CA SER A 265 -6.19 -0.43 -17.18
C SER A 265 -6.47 -1.80 -16.53
N SER A 266 -5.43 -2.53 -16.12
CA SER A 266 -5.55 -3.81 -15.39
C SER A 266 -5.94 -3.62 -13.91
N PHE A 267 -5.80 -2.41 -13.37
CA PHE A 267 -6.06 -2.07 -11.97
C PHE A 267 -7.31 -1.18 -11.81
N LEU A 268 -7.70 -0.46 -12.85
CA LEU A 268 -8.85 0.44 -12.88
C LEU A 268 -9.74 0.15 -14.09
N ASN A 269 -11.04 0.01 -13.85
CA ASN A 269 -12.05 -0.16 -14.91
C ASN A 269 -12.48 1.18 -15.55
N GLN A 270 -11.59 2.18 -15.58
CA GLN A 270 -11.87 3.50 -16.15
C GLN A 270 -10.64 4.07 -16.87
N GLN A 271 -10.87 4.88 -17.90
CA GLN A 271 -9.82 5.69 -18.49
C GLN A 271 -9.42 6.80 -17.51
N ILE A 272 -8.11 7.05 -17.42
CA ILE A 272 -7.54 8.09 -16.57
C ILE A 272 -6.66 9.00 -17.42
N ASP A 273 -6.70 10.29 -17.12
CA ASP A 273 -5.69 11.24 -17.58
C ASP A 273 -4.55 11.26 -16.56
N VAL A 274 -3.31 11.06 -17.01
CA VAL A 274 -2.14 10.96 -16.15
C VAL A 274 -1.08 11.94 -16.65
N LYS A 275 -0.41 12.62 -15.72
CA LYS A 275 0.68 13.55 -16.04
C LYS A 275 2.01 13.03 -15.54
N ARG A 276 3.03 13.12 -16.39
CA ARG A 276 4.39 12.81 -15.97
C ARG A 276 4.95 13.90 -15.04
N ILE A 277 5.67 13.48 -14.01
CA ILE A 277 6.39 14.37 -13.10
C ILE A 277 7.78 13.81 -12.76
N SER A 278 8.71 14.68 -12.39
CA SER A 278 10.02 14.30 -11.84
C SER A 278 10.04 14.48 -10.32
N LEU A 279 10.75 13.57 -9.64
CA LEU A 279 11.00 13.58 -8.21
C LEU A 279 12.47 13.96 -7.99
N GLU A 280 12.82 15.20 -8.34
CA GLU A 280 14.12 15.84 -8.09
C GLU A 280 13.93 17.10 -7.26
#